data_AF-A0A1W1VVG5-F1
#
_entry.id   AF-A0A1W1VVG5-F1
#
_cell.length_a   1.000
_cell.length_b   1.000
_cell.length_c   1.000
_cell.angle_alpha   90.00
_cell.angle_beta   90.00
_cell.angle_gamma   90.00
#
_symmetry.space_group_name_H-M   'P 1'
#
loop_
_entity.id
_entity.type
_entity.pdbx_description
1 polymer ?
#
loop_
_entity_poly.entity_id
_entity_poly.type
_entity_poly.pdbx_seq_one_letter_code
_entity_poly.pdbx_strand_id
1 'polypeptide(L)'
;MNKPERIAAINQDWTSNPRWQGISRPYTAEEVVKLQNSMKIEYSLARQGAERLWQLLHSEEYVAGLGALTGNQAVQEVQAGLNAIYLSGWQVAADANGAGQMYPD
;
A
#
# COMPACT_ATOMS: atom_id res chain seq x y z
N MET A 1 -19.82 5.24 14.54
CA MET A 1 -20.02 6.34 13.58
C MET A 1 -21.12 5.96 12.61
N ASN A 2 -22.06 6.86 12.37
CA ASN A 2 -23.09 6.71 11.33
C ASN A 2 -22.53 7.04 9.93
N LYS A 3 -23.32 6.82 8.87
CA LYS A 3 -22.90 7.06 7.48
C LYS A 3 -22.48 8.52 7.23
N PRO A 4 -23.25 9.55 7.63
CA PRO A 4 -22.83 10.95 7.49
C PRO A 4 -21.48 11.29 8.15
N GLU A 5 -21.26 10.82 9.39
CA GLU A 5 -19.99 11.04 10.11
C GLU A 5 -18.79 10.45 9.37
N ARG A 6 -18.94 9.26 8.76
CA ARG A 6 -17.88 8.62 7.99
C ARG A 6 -17.53 9.41 6.72
N ILE A 7 -18.55 9.93 6.03
CA ILE A 7 -18.36 10.77 4.83
C ILE A 7 -17.62 12.05 5.20
N ALA A 8 -18.06 12.72 6.28
CA ALA A 8 -17.42 13.93 6.78
C ALA A 8 -15.95 13.69 7.18
N ALA A 9 -15.66 12.57 7.87
CA ALA A 9 -14.30 12.22 8.26
C ALA A 9 -13.37 12.00 7.07
N ILE A 10 -13.82 11.31 6.01
CA ILE A 10 -13.03 11.11 4.78
C ILE A 10 -12.79 12.44 4.07
N ASN A 11 -13.82 13.28 3.92
CA ASN A 11 -13.66 14.60 3.30
C ASN A 11 -12.69 15.49 4.08
N GLN A 12 -12.76 15.48 5.41
CA GLN A 12 -11.84 16.22 6.26
C GLN A 12 -10.40 15.72 6.08
N ASP A 13 -10.18 14.40 6.11
CA ASP A 13 -8.85 13.82 5.90
C ASP A 13 -8.30 14.19 4.51
N TRP A 14 -9.09 14.01 3.44
CA TRP A 14 -8.68 14.36 2.07
C TRP A 14 -8.30 15.83 1.89
N THR A 15 -8.97 16.73 2.61
CA THR A 15 -8.74 18.19 2.48
C THR A 15 -7.59 18.68 3.34
N SER A 16 -7.38 18.10 4.53
CA SER A 16 -6.44 18.62 5.53
C SER A 16 -5.12 17.86 5.61
N ASN A 17 -5.08 16.60 5.17
CA ASN A 17 -3.89 15.76 5.30
C ASN A 17 -2.92 16.00 4.13
N PRO A 18 -1.66 16.42 4.40
CA PRO A 18 -0.66 16.64 3.35
C PRO A 18 -0.41 15.41 2.47
N ARG A 19 -0.67 14.20 2.98
CA ARG A 19 -0.59 12.94 2.24
C ARG A 19 -1.37 12.95 0.92
N TRP A 20 -2.43 13.76 0.85
CA TRP A 20 -3.35 13.82 -0.29
C TRP A 20 -3.19 15.09 -1.13
N GLN A 21 -2.20 15.95 -0.84
CA GLN A 21 -1.94 17.15 -1.62
C GLN A 21 -1.65 16.79 -3.09
N GLY A 22 -2.37 17.41 -4.01
CA GLY A 22 -2.24 17.16 -5.46
C GLY A 22 -2.90 15.87 -5.97
N ILE A 23 -3.57 15.08 -5.12
CA ILE A 23 -4.25 13.84 -5.51
C ILE A 23 -5.68 14.15 -5.97
N SER A 24 -5.97 13.89 -7.24
CA SER A 24 -7.33 13.96 -7.80
C SER A 24 -8.05 12.61 -7.69
N ARG A 25 -9.34 12.64 -7.33
CA ARG A 25 -10.20 11.45 -7.24
C ARG A 25 -11.43 11.67 -8.11
N PRO A 26 -11.68 10.83 -9.12
CA PRO A 26 -12.89 10.91 -9.95
C PRO A 26 -14.10 10.24 -9.26
N TYR A 27 -14.17 10.34 -7.93
CA TYR A 27 -15.21 9.76 -7.08
C TYR A 27 -15.25 10.50 -5.74
N THR A 28 -16.38 10.37 -5.04
CA THR A 28 -16.72 11.07 -3.80
C THR A 28 -16.46 10.21 -2.55
N ALA A 29 -16.36 10.87 -1.39
CA ALA A 29 -16.34 10.17 -0.11
C ALA A 29 -17.62 9.34 0.14
N GLU A 30 -18.77 9.78 -0.40
CA GLU A 30 -20.01 9.01 -0.30
C GLU A 30 -19.92 7.68 -1.05
N GLU A 31 -19.39 7.69 -2.27
CA GLU A 31 -19.18 6.48 -3.07
C GLU A 31 -18.22 5.51 -2.38
N VAL A 32 -17.17 6.03 -1.73
CA VAL A 32 -16.28 5.22 -0.89
C VAL A 32 -17.04 4.58 0.27
N VAL A 33 -17.78 5.36 1.07
CA VAL A 33 -18.53 4.82 2.22
C VAL A 33 -19.62 3.84 1.80
N LYS A 34 -20.24 4.02 0.64
CA LYS A 34 -21.25 3.12 0.07
C LYS A 34 -20.68 1.71 -0.19
N LEU A 35 -19.41 1.61 -0.58
CA LEU A 35 -18.73 0.35 -0.85
C LEU A 35 -18.02 -0.25 0.38
N GLN A 36 -17.86 0.53 1.44
CA GLN A 36 -17.28 0.03 2.68
C GLN A 36 -18.27 -0.86 3.44
N ASN A 37 -17.74 -1.95 3.99
CA ASN A 37 -18.49 -2.81 4.92
C ASN A 37 -19.04 -2.00 6.11
N SER A 38 -20.11 -2.53 6.71
CA SER A 38 -20.67 -2.02 7.97
C SER A 38 -19.68 -2.16 9.13
N MET A 39 -18.91 -3.25 9.13
CA MET A 39 -17.83 -3.51 10.08
C MET A 39 -16.47 -3.15 9.46
N LYS A 40 -15.67 -2.40 10.20
CA LYS A 40 -14.32 -2.03 9.80
C LYS A 40 -13.35 -3.17 10.15
N ILE A 41 -12.64 -3.65 9.14
CA ILE A 41 -11.50 -4.57 9.30
C ILE A 41 -10.23 -3.73 9.35
N GLU A 42 -9.38 -3.97 10.33
CA GLU A 42 -8.11 -3.26 10.47
C GLU A 42 -6.99 -3.98 9.71
N TYR A 43 -6.31 -3.26 8.82
CA TYR A 43 -5.18 -3.76 8.03
C TYR A 43 -3.88 -3.13 8.55
N SER A 44 -3.43 -3.60 9.72
CA SER A 44 -2.34 -2.98 10.47
C SER A 44 -1.02 -2.88 9.68
N LEU A 45 -0.61 -3.94 9.00
CA LEU A 45 0.62 -3.97 8.20
C LEU A 45 0.53 -3.02 7.00
N ALA A 46 -0.62 -2.98 6.30
CA ALA A 46 -0.82 -2.09 5.17
C ALA A 46 -0.76 -0.62 5.60
N ARG A 47 -1.38 -0.28 6.73
CA ARG A 47 -1.35 1.08 7.30
C ARG A 47 0.07 1.48 7.70
N GLN A 48 0.73 0.67 8.54
CA GLN A 48 2.08 0.98 9.02
C GLN A 48 3.10 1.04 7.88
N GLY A 49 3.01 0.12 6.91
CA GLY A 49 3.88 0.09 5.74
C GLY A 49 3.69 1.32 4.84
N ALA A 50 2.45 1.71 4.57
CA ALA A 50 2.16 2.90 3.76
C ALA A 50 2.60 4.21 4.44
N GLU A 51 2.39 4.33 5.75
CA GLU A 51 2.85 5.47 6.55
C GLU A 51 4.39 5.56 6.55
N ARG A 52 5.07 4.44 6.81
CA ARG A 52 6.54 4.37 6.79
C ARG A 52 7.13 4.65 5.41
N LEU A 53 6.58 4.05 4.36
CA LEU A 53 7.07 4.27 3.00
C LEU A 53 6.88 5.74 2.58
N TRP A 54 5.73 6.33 2.90
CA TRP A 54 5.49 7.75 2.64
C TRP A 54 6.54 8.64 3.33
N GLN A 55 6.86 8.35 4.59
CA GLN A 55 7.89 9.08 5.33
C GLN A 55 9.26 8.94 4.66
N LEU A 56 9.69 7.70 4.35
CA LEU A 56 10.97 7.45 3.68
C LEU A 56 11.11 8.20 2.35
N LEU A 57 10.04 8.22 1.54
CA LEU A 57 10.03 8.94 0.26
C LEU A 57 10.15 10.47 0.40
N HIS A 58 9.90 11.03 1.59
CA HIS A 58 10.00 12.47 1.85
C HIS A 58 11.22 12.84 2.70
N SER A 59 11.83 11.90 3.40
CA SER A 59 13.00 12.14 4.26
C SER A 59 14.32 11.71 3.65
N GLU A 60 14.33 10.65 2.83
CA GLU A 60 15.54 10.09 2.23
C GLU A 60 15.78 10.66 0.83
N GLU A 61 17.04 10.68 0.40
CA GLU A 61 17.41 11.07 -0.98
C GLU A 61 16.82 10.10 -2.02
N TYR A 62 16.79 8.81 -1.70
CA TYR A 62 16.12 7.78 -2.48
C TYR A 62 15.71 6.60 -1.59
N VAL A 63 14.77 5.79 -2.08
CA VAL A 63 14.39 4.51 -1.46
C VAL A 63 14.59 3.41 -2.48
N ALA A 64 15.57 2.53 -2.23
CA ALA A 64 15.83 1.37 -3.08
C ALA A 64 15.10 0.12 -2.56
N GLY A 65 14.73 -0.76 -3.48
CA GLY A 65 14.22 -2.10 -3.20
C GLY A 65 14.72 -3.10 -4.23
N LEU A 66 14.78 -4.37 -3.86
CA LEU A 66 15.10 -5.49 -4.74
C LEU A 66 13.88 -6.39 -4.90
N GLY A 67 13.85 -7.13 -6.01
CA GLY A 67 12.77 -8.05 -6.33
C GLY A 67 12.82 -9.32 -5.49
N ALA A 68 11.88 -9.47 -4.56
CA ALA A 68 11.72 -10.67 -3.74
C ALA A 68 10.53 -11.53 -4.22
N LEU A 69 10.80 -12.79 -4.57
CA LEU A 69 9.79 -13.80 -4.93
C LEU A 69 9.54 -14.81 -3.80
N THR A 70 10.32 -14.75 -2.73
CA THR A 70 10.13 -15.55 -1.50
C THR A 70 10.27 -14.70 -0.24
N GLY A 71 9.70 -15.17 0.87
CA GLY A 71 9.85 -14.51 2.17
C GLY A 71 11.30 -14.47 2.67
N ASN A 72 12.10 -15.50 2.39
CA ASN A 72 13.51 -15.53 2.82
C ASN A 72 14.35 -14.49 2.10
N GLN A 73 14.11 -14.23 0.81
CA GLN A 73 14.77 -13.15 0.08
C GLN A 73 14.45 -11.80 0.72
N ALA A 74 13.17 -11.52 0.99
CA ALA A 74 12.75 -10.29 1.66
C ALA A 74 13.40 -10.11 3.05
N VAL A 75 13.54 -11.19 3.84
CA VAL A 75 14.24 -11.13 5.13
C VAL A 75 15.72 -10.79 4.95
N GLN A 76 16.41 -11.39 3.97
CA GLN A 76 17.82 -11.11 3.70
C GLN A 76 18.05 -9.69 3.17
N GLU A 77 17.15 -9.17 2.34
CA GLU A 77 17.18 -7.78 1.87
C GLU A 77 17.14 -6.77 3.03
N VAL A 78 16.24 -6.99 3.99
CA VAL A 78 16.14 -6.15 5.21
C VAL A 78 17.38 -6.30 6.08
N GLN A 79 17.90 -7.53 6.25
CA GLN A 79 19.15 -7.77 7.00
C GLN A 79 20.36 -7.10 6.33
N ALA A 80 20.38 -6.99 5.00
CA ALA A 80 21.39 -6.29 4.24
C ALA A 80 21.24 -4.75 4.29
N GLY A 81 20.21 -4.24 4.96
CA GLY A 81 20.00 -2.81 5.19
C GLY A 81 19.06 -2.12 4.21
N LEU A 82 18.33 -2.86 3.36
CA LEU A 82 17.32 -2.27 2.49
C LEU A 82 16.07 -1.86 3.30
N ASN A 83 15.49 -0.72 2.93
CA ASN A 83 14.35 -0.13 3.63
C ASN A 83 12.99 -0.42 2.96
N ALA A 84 12.99 -1.02 1.77
CA ALA A 84 11.80 -1.39 1.03
C ALA A 84 12.05 -2.71 0.25
N ILE A 85 10.96 -3.44 0.02
CA ILE A 85 10.95 -4.69 -0.76
C ILE A 85 10.13 -4.41 -2.02
N TYR A 86 10.64 -4.82 -3.18
CA TYR A 86 9.89 -4.77 -4.43
C TYR A 86 9.34 -6.17 -4.74
N LEU A 87 8.05 -6.26 -5.06
CA LEU A 87 7.41 -7.52 -5.43
C LEU A 87 7.14 -7.49 -6.93
N SER A 88 7.99 -8.17 -7.70
CA SER A 88 7.93 -8.18 -9.17
C SER A 88 6.85 -9.12 -9.67
N GLY A 89 5.92 -8.61 -10.48
CA GLY A 89 4.93 -9.43 -11.20
C GLY A 89 5.58 -10.45 -12.12
N TRP A 90 6.65 -10.05 -12.82
CA TRP A 90 7.45 -10.92 -13.67
C TRP A 90 8.03 -12.12 -12.90
N GLN A 91 8.60 -11.90 -11.70
CA GLN A 91 9.15 -13.00 -10.90
C GLN A 91 8.05 -13.95 -10.40
N VAL A 92 6.87 -13.41 -10.05
CA VAL A 92 5.70 -14.21 -9.68
C VAL A 92 5.24 -15.08 -10.86
N ALA A 93 5.11 -14.49 -12.05
CA ALA A 93 4.74 -15.21 -13.26
C ALA A 93 5.72 -16.34 -13.59
N ALA A 94 7.02 -16.06 -13.48
CA ALA A 94 8.06 -17.04 -13.78
C ALA A 94 8.09 -18.22 -12.78
N ASP A 95 7.94 -17.98 -11.47
CA ASP A 95 8.34 -19.01 -10.49
C ASP A 95 7.60 -19.01 -9.13
N ALA A 96 6.64 -18.10 -8.89
CA ALA A 96 6.02 -17.96 -7.54
C ALA A 96 4.51 -17.68 -7.56
N ASN A 97 3.80 -18.09 -8.61
CA ASN A 97 2.35 -17.93 -8.71
C ASN A 97 1.57 -19.14 -8.14
N GLY A 98 0.29 -18.92 -7.82
CA GLY A 98 -0.59 -19.95 -7.26
C GLY A 98 -0.96 -21.10 -8.22
N ALA A 99 -0.61 -21.00 -9.51
CA ALA A 99 -0.81 -22.08 -10.48
C ALA A 99 0.36 -23.07 -10.52
N GLY A 100 1.52 -22.72 -9.95
CA GLY A 100 2.72 -23.56 -9.98
C GLY A 100 3.25 -23.81 -11.39
N GLN A 101 3.00 -22.88 -12.32
CA GLN A 101 3.46 -22.94 -13.71
C GLN A 101 4.41 -21.77 -13.99
N MET A 102 5.26 -21.93 -14.99
CA MET A 102 6.10 -20.85 -15.50
C MET A 102 5.38 -20.08 -16.60
N TYR A 103 5.28 -18.76 -16.45
CA TYR A 103 4.69 -17.83 -17.42
C TYR A 103 5.66 -16.70 -17.80
N PRO A 104 5.49 -16.07 -18.99
CA PRO A 104 6.07 -14.76 -19.27
C PRO A 104 5.34 -13.66 -18.46
N ASP A 105 5.81 -12.40 -18.56
CA ASP A 105 5.06 -11.23 -18.05
C ASP A 105 3.71 -11.07 -18.77
#